data_AF-A0A2J8M8U7-F1
#
_entry.id   AF-A0A2J8M8U7-F1
#
_cell.length_a   1.000
_cell.length_b   1.000
_cell.length_c   1.000
_cell.angle_alpha   90.00
_cell.angle_beta   90.00
_cell.angle_gamma   90.00
#
_symmetry.space_group_name_H-M   'P 1'
#
loop_
_entity.id
_entity.type
_entity.pdbx_description
1 polymer ?
#
loop_
_entity_poly.entity_id
_entity_poly.type
_entity_poly.pdbx_seq_one_letter_code
_entity_poly.pdbx_strand_id
1 'polypeptide(L)'
;MVRPKKVCFLESSLPTGDRTRRSYYLNEIQSFAGAEKDARVVGEIAFQLDRRILAYVFPGVTRLYGFTVANIPEKIKQTSIKSLDGSVDEKKLRELTQRYLALSARLEKLGYSRDVHPAFSEFLINTYGILKQRPDLRANPLHSSPAALRKLVIDVVPPKFLGDSLLLLNCLCELSKEDSKPLFAW
;
A
#
# COMPACT_ATOMS: atom_id res chain seq x y z
N MET A 1 7.37 2.45 34.35
CA MET A 1 7.47 3.71 33.57
C MET A 1 8.10 3.42 32.23
N VAL A 2 7.31 3.39 31.15
CA VAL A 2 7.80 3.14 29.78
C VAL A 2 7.85 4.49 29.06
N ARG A 3 9.05 4.92 28.64
CA ARG A 3 9.22 6.15 27.86
C ARG A 3 8.66 5.94 26.44
N PRO A 4 7.80 6.84 25.91
CA PRO A 4 7.43 6.77 24.51
C PRO A 4 8.62 7.23 23.66
N LYS A 5 9.01 6.42 22.68
CA LYS A 5 9.94 6.83 21.62
C LYS A 5 9.24 7.89 20.77
N LYS A 6 9.62 9.15 20.95
CA LYS A 6 9.21 10.24 20.05
C LYS A 6 9.88 10.01 18.70
N VAL A 7 9.08 9.61 17.72
CA VAL A 7 9.50 9.61 16.33
C VAL A 7 9.23 11.02 15.80
N CYS A 8 10.28 11.79 15.60
CA CYS A 8 10.18 13.12 14.99
C CYS A 8 9.96 12.96 13.48
N PHE A 9 8.81 13.41 12.98
CA PHE A 9 8.60 13.66 11.57
C PHE A 9 8.10 15.09 11.37
N LEU A 10 8.63 15.77 10.34
CA LEU A 10 8.28 17.15 10.00
C LEU A 10 6.79 17.25 9.65
N GLU A 11 5.99 17.68 10.62
CA GLU A 11 4.58 18.04 10.47
C GLU A 11 4.41 19.44 9.83
N SER A 12 5.20 19.85 8.85
CA SER A 12 5.19 21.27 8.41
C SER A 12 4.75 21.53 6.97
N SER A 13 4.34 20.53 6.18
CA SER A 13 4.01 20.76 4.76
C SER A 13 2.72 20.12 4.23
N LEU A 14 1.90 19.50 5.07
CA LEU A 14 0.65 18.84 4.61
C LEU A 14 -0.58 19.74 4.70
N PRO A 15 -1.51 19.69 3.71
CA PRO A 15 -2.84 20.26 3.84
C PRO A 15 -3.55 19.71 5.08
N THR A 16 -4.23 20.56 5.85
CA THR A 16 -4.85 20.20 7.13
C THR A 16 -5.77 18.99 7.04
N GLY A 17 -6.47 18.80 5.91
CA GLY A 17 -7.37 17.67 5.67
C GLY A 17 -6.67 16.30 5.66
N ASP A 18 -5.45 16.22 5.12
CA ASP A 18 -4.73 14.94 4.98
C ASP A 18 -4.17 14.44 6.31
N ARG A 19 -3.76 15.35 7.21
CA ARG A 19 -3.36 14.96 8.58
C ARG A 19 -4.51 14.37 9.37
N THR A 20 -5.68 14.99 9.27
CA THR A 20 -6.87 14.52 9.99
C THR A 20 -7.29 13.14 9.50
N ARG A 21 -7.26 12.88 8.18
CA ARG A 21 -7.60 11.56 7.62
C ARG A 21 -6.62 10.46 8.02
N ARG A 22 -5.30 10.73 7.97
CA ARG A 22 -4.28 9.77 8.40
C ARG A 22 -4.43 9.39 9.88
N SER A 23 -4.58 10.39 10.74
CA SER A 23 -4.77 10.18 12.19
C SER A 23 -6.08 9.42 12.48
N TYR A 24 -7.13 9.72 11.73
CA TYR A 24 -8.43 9.07 11.86
C TYR A 24 -8.36 7.55 11.62
N TYR A 25 -7.71 7.10 10.54
CA TYR A 25 -7.59 5.67 10.24
C TYR A 25 -6.81 4.90 11.31
N LEU A 26 -5.75 5.51 11.87
CA LEU A 26 -4.96 4.88 12.93
C LEU A 26 -5.78 4.65 14.21
N ASN A 27 -6.75 5.52 14.50
CA ASN A 27 -7.60 5.39 15.69
C ASN A 27 -8.72 4.33 15.51
N GLU A 28 -9.23 4.14 14.28
CA GLU A 28 -10.32 3.19 13.99
C GLU A 28 -9.86 1.72 13.92
N ILE A 29 -8.55 1.44 13.97
CA ILE A 29 -7.98 0.08 13.96
C ILE A 29 -8.59 -0.84 15.04
N GLN A 30 -9.12 -0.27 16.13
CA GLN A 30 -9.64 -1.04 17.27
C GLN A 30 -11.11 -1.50 17.15
N SER A 31 -11.88 -1.05 16.14
CA SER A 31 -13.36 -1.16 16.18
C SER A 31 -13.98 -2.22 15.25
N PHE A 32 -13.23 -2.77 14.29
CA PHE A 32 -13.79 -3.64 13.25
C PHE A 32 -12.98 -4.95 13.11
N ALA A 33 -13.30 -5.96 13.92
CA ALA A 33 -12.72 -7.29 13.79
C ALA A 33 -13.82 -8.32 13.52
N GLY A 34 -13.91 -8.81 12.28
CA GLY A 34 -14.80 -9.90 11.90
C GLY A 34 -15.47 -9.64 10.56
N ALA A 35 -14.84 -10.06 9.47
CA ALA A 35 -15.40 -9.92 8.14
C ALA A 35 -15.40 -11.26 7.37
N GLU A 36 -16.54 -11.52 6.74
CA GLU A 36 -16.87 -12.65 5.85
C GLU A 36 -15.77 -12.94 4.81
N LYS A 37 -15.79 -14.14 4.20
CA LYS A 37 -14.76 -14.61 3.25
C LYS A 37 -14.52 -13.63 2.09
N ASP A 38 -15.56 -12.94 1.63
CA ASP A 38 -15.48 -11.96 0.54
C ASP A 38 -14.92 -10.61 0.98
N ALA A 39 -15.03 -10.27 2.26
CA ALA A 39 -14.52 -9.01 2.77
C ALA A 39 -12.99 -8.96 2.84
N ARG A 40 -12.34 -10.13 2.96
CA ARG A 40 -10.87 -10.26 2.86
C ARG A 40 -10.32 -9.78 1.52
N VAL A 41 -11.15 -9.72 0.47
CA VAL A 41 -10.74 -9.18 -0.83
C VAL A 41 -10.38 -7.69 -0.72
N VAL A 42 -11.02 -6.95 0.18
CA VAL A 42 -10.71 -5.53 0.41
C VAL A 42 -9.30 -5.37 0.96
N GLY A 43 -8.95 -6.16 1.99
CA GLY A 43 -7.58 -6.16 2.54
C GLY A 43 -6.56 -6.72 1.53
N GLU A 44 -6.95 -7.70 0.70
CA GLU A 44 -6.10 -8.22 -0.38
C GLU A 44 -5.78 -7.16 -1.45
N ILE A 45 -6.75 -6.32 -1.85
CA ILE A 45 -6.52 -5.23 -2.81
C ILE A 45 -5.43 -4.28 -2.28
N ALA A 46 -5.55 -3.87 -1.01
CA ALA A 46 -4.58 -3.01 -0.35
C ALA A 46 -3.20 -3.67 -0.28
N PHE A 47 -3.14 -4.94 0.16
CA PHE A 47 -1.91 -5.71 0.24
C PHE A 47 -1.19 -5.87 -1.10
N GLN A 48 -1.93 -6.18 -2.16
CA GLN A 48 -1.37 -6.38 -3.50
C GLN A 48 -0.85 -5.07 -4.09
N LEU A 49 -1.54 -3.95 -3.84
CA LEU A 49 -1.06 -2.64 -4.21
C LEU A 49 0.29 -2.33 -3.54
N ASP A 50 0.37 -2.51 -2.22
CA ASP A 50 1.60 -2.25 -1.46
C ASP A 50 2.76 -3.14 -1.93
N ARG A 51 2.50 -4.44 -2.13
CA ARG A 51 3.49 -5.39 -2.65
C ARG A 51 4.00 -4.97 -4.03
N ARG A 52 3.11 -4.52 -4.91
CA ARG A 52 3.47 -4.10 -6.27
C ARG A 52 4.24 -2.77 -6.28
N ILE A 53 3.88 -1.81 -5.43
CA ILE A 53 4.64 -0.57 -5.23
C ILE A 53 6.06 -0.89 -4.76
N LEU A 54 6.21 -1.73 -3.73
CA LEU A 54 7.51 -2.10 -3.20
C LEU A 54 8.36 -2.85 -4.25
N ALA A 55 7.78 -3.79 -4.98
CA ALA A 55 8.47 -4.53 -6.03
C ALA A 55 8.93 -3.65 -7.20
N TYR A 56 8.16 -2.61 -7.54
CA TYR A 56 8.55 -1.64 -8.56
C TYR A 56 9.76 -0.80 -8.12
N VAL A 57 9.73 -0.30 -6.88
CA VAL A 57 10.79 0.56 -6.35
C VAL A 57 12.07 -0.22 -6.08
N PHE A 58 11.96 -1.42 -5.51
CA PHE A 58 13.09 -2.25 -5.10
C PHE A 58 13.21 -3.52 -5.97
N PRO A 59 13.59 -3.38 -7.26
CA PRO A 59 13.77 -4.54 -8.13
C PRO A 59 14.86 -5.47 -7.57
N GLY A 60 14.61 -6.77 -7.59
CA GLY A 60 15.59 -7.78 -7.19
C GLY A 60 15.77 -7.95 -5.68
N VAL A 61 15.08 -7.18 -4.84
CA VAL A 61 15.01 -7.45 -3.40
C VAL A 61 14.00 -8.57 -3.16
N THR A 62 14.51 -9.77 -2.88
CA THR A 62 13.69 -10.99 -2.69
C THR A 62 12.94 -11.01 -1.36
N ARG A 63 13.44 -10.29 -0.35
CA ARG A 63 12.88 -10.26 1.01
C ARG A 63 12.73 -8.81 1.47
N LEU A 64 11.51 -8.29 1.34
CA LEU A 64 11.13 -6.93 1.73
C LEU A 64 10.70 -6.86 3.21
N TYR A 65 11.34 -7.61 4.11
CA TYR A 65 10.96 -7.63 5.53
C TYR A 65 11.14 -6.26 6.18
N GLY A 66 10.08 -5.77 6.81
CA GLY A 66 10.04 -4.45 7.42
C GLY A 66 10.02 -3.30 6.41
N PHE A 67 9.79 -3.57 5.12
CA PHE A 67 9.48 -2.54 4.13
C PHE A 67 7.97 -2.33 4.13
N THR A 68 7.58 -1.06 4.18
CA THR A 68 6.20 -0.61 4.03
C THR A 68 6.19 0.53 3.03
N VAL A 69 5.06 0.80 2.39
CA VAL A 69 5.00 1.93 1.45
C VAL A 69 5.30 3.27 2.14
N ALA A 70 4.95 3.38 3.43
CA ALA A 70 5.23 4.55 4.26
C ALA A 70 6.73 4.79 4.52
N ASN A 71 7.57 3.75 4.47
CA ASN A 71 9.00 3.85 4.81
C ASN A 71 9.94 3.72 3.60
N ILE A 72 9.41 3.78 2.37
CA ILE A 72 10.20 3.69 1.14
C ILE A 72 11.37 4.68 1.13
N PRO A 73 11.21 5.98 1.46
CA PRO A 73 12.33 6.92 1.44
C PRO A 73 13.49 6.50 2.35
N GLU A 74 13.20 6.00 3.56
CA GLU A 74 14.19 5.46 4.48
C GLU A 74 14.82 4.19 3.93
N LYS A 75 14.02 3.29 3.36
CA LYS A 75 14.49 2.02 2.80
C LYS A 75 15.38 2.20 1.57
N ILE A 76 15.14 3.24 0.76
CA ILE A 76 16.03 3.62 -0.34
C ILE A 76 17.42 3.97 0.18
N LYS A 77 17.50 4.79 1.24
CA LYS A 77 18.78 5.15 1.87
C LYS A 77 19.49 3.92 2.42
N GLN A 78 18.77 3.08 3.19
CA GLN A 78 19.32 1.85 3.78
C GLN A 78 19.84 0.87 2.72
N THR A 79 19.07 0.65 1.65
CA THR A 79 19.41 -0.30 0.59
C THR A 79 20.58 0.20 -0.28
N SER A 80 20.87 1.49 -0.24
CA SER A 80 21.98 2.11 -0.96
C SER A 80 23.29 2.11 -0.17
N ILE A 81 23.29 1.65 1.08
CA ILE A 81 24.53 1.47 1.85
C ILE A 81 25.20 0.17 1.39
N LYS A 82 26.48 0.24 0.99
CA LYS A 82 27.27 -0.92 0.60
C LYS A 82 27.64 -1.73 1.83
N SER A 83 27.44 -3.05 1.75
CA SER A 83 27.69 -3.95 2.88
C SER A 83 29.17 -4.09 3.25
N LEU A 84 30.09 -3.80 2.32
CA LEU A 84 31.53 -3.99 2.53
C LEU A 84 32.19 -2.87 3.34
N ASP A 85 31.82 -1.61 3.09
CA ASP A 85 32.50 -0.44 3.65
C ASP A 85 31.56 0.58 4.32
N GLY A 86 30.24 0.33 4.29
CA GLY A 86 29.25 1.26 4.83
C GLY A 86 29.09 2.56 4.03
N SER A 87 29.77 2.69 2.88
CA SER A 87 29.65 3.85 2.00
C SER A 87 28.32 3.82 1.24
N VAL A 88 27.87 5.00 0.80
CA VAL A 88 26.67 5.11 -0.03
C VAL A 88 27.01 4.81 -1.48
N ASP A 89 26.28 3.87 -2.07
CA ASP A 89 26.20 3.68 -3.51
C ASP A 89 25.29 4.77 -4.11
N GLU A 90 25.91 5.89 -4.49
CA GLU A 90 25.24 7.05 -5.09
C GLU A 90 24.47 6.71 -6.37
N LYS A 91 24.95 5.74 -7.16
CA LYS A 91 24.28 5.31 -8.37
C LYS A 91 22.98 4.60 -8.02
N LYS A 92 23.05 3.63 -7.10
CA LYS A 92 21.87 2.90 -6.62
C LYS A 92 20.87 3.82 -5.92
N LEU A 93 21.35 4.74 -5.10
CA LEU A 93 20.51 5.74 -4.41
C LEU A 93 19.72 6.57 -5.43
N ARG A 94 20.39 7.08 -6.46
CA ARG A 94 19.77 7.88 -7.52
C ARG A 94 18.73 7.06 -8.30
N GLU A 95 19.07 5.85 -8.72
CA GLU A 95 18.17 4.98 -9.48
C GLU A 95 16.89 4.62 -8.71
N LEU A 96 17.02 4.20 -7.44
CA LEU A 96 15.86 3.88 -6.60
C LEU A 96 15.00 5.11 -6.31
N THR A 97 15.63 6.25 -6.05
CA THR A 97 14.93 7.53 -5.83
C THR A 97 14.14 7.95 -7.07
N GLN A 98 14.75 7.88 -8.26
CA GLN A 98 14.07 8.21 -9.51
C GLN A 98 12.88 7.29 -9.79
N ARG A 99 13.03 5.97 -9.56
CA ARG A 99 11.92 5.01 -9.69
C ARG A 99 10.77 5.36 -8.75
N TYR A 100 11.08 5.64 -7.49
CA TYR A 100 10.08 6.00 -6.49
C TYR A 100 9.35 7.29 -6.83
N LEU A 101 10.05 8.33 -7.28
CA LEU A 101 9.43 9.59 -7.69
C LEU A 101 8.57 9.42 -8.94
N ALA A 102 9.03 8.65 -9.93
CA ALA A 102 8.27 8.38 -11.14
C ALA A 102 6.97 7.60 -10.84
N LEU A 103 7.05 6.59 -9.97
CA LEU A 103 5.86 5.84 -9.53
C LEU A 103 4.92 6.75 -8.72
N SER A 104 5.47 7.52 -7.78
CA SER A 104 4.71 8.44 -6.94
C SER A 104 3.92 9.44 -7.77
N ALA A 105 4.56 10.11 -8.73
CA ALA A 105 3.91 11.08 -9.60
C ALA A 105 2.76 10.48 -10.43
N ARG A 106 2.85 9.18 -10.76
CA ARG A 106 1.79 8.47 -11.47
C ARG A 106 0.61 8.12 -10.58
N LEU A 107 0.88 7.64 -9.37
CA LEU A 107 -0.16 7.36 -8.38
C LEU A 107 -0.85 8.65 -7.92
N GLU A 108 -0.10 9.75 -7.76
CA GLU A 108 -0.63 11.08 -7.43
C GLU A 108 -1.62 11.59 -8.49
N LYS A 109 -1.39 11.32 -9.78
CA LYS A 109 -2.36 11.64 -10.86
C LYS A 109 -3.69 10.89 -10.72
N LEU A 110 -3.70 9.75 -10.02
CA LEU A 110 -4.91 8.99 -9.70
C LEU A 110 -5.56 9.46 -8.38
N GLY A 111 -4.92 10.39 -7.67
CA GLY A 111 -5.35 10.91 -6.35
C GLY A 111 -4.68 10.22 -5.15
N TYR A 112 -3.68 9.35 -5.37
CA TYR A 112 -2.95 8.70 -4.28
C TYR A 112 -2.03 9.69 -3.54
N SER A 113 -2.43 10.07 -2.33
CA SER A 113 -1.58 10.74 -1.33
C SER A 113 -0.65 9.75 -0.61
N ARG A 114 0.67 10.05 -0.64
CA ARG A 114 1.73 9.28 0.03
C ARG A 114 1.70 9.40 1.56
N ASP A 115 0.99 10.39 2.07
CA ASP A 115 0.89 10.63 3.51
C ASP A 115 -0.32 9.96 4.13
N VAL A 116 -1.37 9.70 3.33
CA VAL A 116 -2.64 9.14 3.76
C VAL A 116 -2.76 7.66 3.42
N HIS A 117 -2.55 7.31 2.14
CA HIS A 117 -2.91 5.99 1.64
C HIS A 117 -2.04 4.83 2.11
N PRO A 118 -0.74 5.02 2.45
CA PRO A 118 0.01 3.94 3.09
C PRO A 118 -0.59 3.53 4.44
N ALA A 119 -1.01 4.49 5.27
CA ALA A 119 -1.66 4.19 6.55
C ALA A 119 -3.07 3.61 6.36
N PHE A 120 -3.79 4.09 5.35
CA PHE A 120 -5.11 3.56 5.00
C PHE A 120 -5.04 2.11 4.46
N SER A 121 -4.03 1.80 3.65
CA SER A 121 -3.76 0.44 3.16
C SER A 121 -3.52 -0.52 4.34
N GLU A 122 -2.63 -0.13 5.26
CA GLU A 122 -2.37 -0.89 6.48
C GLU A 122 -3.63 -1.08 7.34
N PHE A 123 -4.46 -0.04 7.48
CA PHE A 123 -5.75 -0.13 8.14
C PHE A 123 -6.65 -1.19 7.48
N LEU A 124 -6.84 -1.15 6.15
CA LEU A 124 -7.67 -2.15 5.46
C LEU A 124 -7.13 -3.57 5.59
N ILE A 125 -5.82 -3.76 5.51
CA ILE A 125 -5.17 -5.06 5.69
C ILE A 125 -5.42 -5.60 7.09
N ASN A 126 -5.30 -4.76 8.12
CA ASN A 126 -5.51 -5.15 9.51
C ASN A 126 -6.99 -5.41 9.83
N THR A 127 -7.90 -4.62 9.25
CA THR A 127 -9.36 -4.73 9.47
C THR A 127 -9.97 -5.92 8.73
N TYR A 128 -9.69 -6.06 7.44
CA TYR A 128 -10.33 -7.07 6.58
C TYR A 128 -9.50 -8.34 6.45
N GLY A 129 -8.20 -8.28 6.74
CA GLY A 129 -7.27 -9.39 6.50
C GLY A 129 -6.98 -9.62 5.03
N ILE A 130 -5.99 -10.47 4.77
CA ILE A 130 -5.60 -10.92 3.42
C ILE A 130 -6.17 -12.30 3.10
N LEU A 131 -6.18 -12.64 1.80
CA LEU A 131 -6.53 -13.97 1.33
C LEU A 131 -5.37 -14.94 1.64
N LYS A 132 -5.64 -15.96 2.46
CA LYS A 132 -4.64 -16.96 2.86
C LYS A 132 -4.38 -18.02 1.78
N GLN A 133 -5.31 -18.18 0.84
CA GLN A 133 -5.26 -19.19 -0.21
C GLN A 133 -5.65 -18.54 -1.53
N ARG A 134 -5.05 -19.03 -2.61
CA ARG A 134 -5.46 -18.68 -3.96
C ARG A 134 -6.95 -18.99 -4.09
N PRO A 135 -7.82 -18.00 -4.37
CA PRO A 135 -9.21 -18.28 -4.63
C PRO A 135 -9.23 -19.18 -5.84
N ASP A 136 -9.89 -20.32 -5.69
CA ASP A 136 -9.98 -21.31 -6.72
C ASP A 136 -10.61 -20.64 -7.95
N LEU A 137 -9.81 -20.48 -9.02
CA LEU A 137 -10.22 -19.71 -10.21
C LEU A 137 -11.45 -20.33 -10.88
N ARG A 138 -11.73 -21.61 -10.62
CA ARG A 138 -12.94 -22.31 -11.05
C ARG A 138 -14.16 -22.01 -10.19
N ALA A 139 -13.96 -21.57 -8.94
CA ALA A 139 -15.03 -21.31 -7.99
C ALA A 139 -15.46 -19.84 -7.93
N ASN A 140 -14.60 -18.87 -8.32
CA ASN A 140 -15.00 -17.46 -8.25
C ASN A 140 -14.30 -16.52 -9.27
N PRO A 141 -14.94 -16.21 -10.42
CA PRO A 141 -14.43 -15.27 -11.43
C PRO A 141 -14.33 -13.81 -10.93
N LEU A 142 -14.95 -13.49 -9.79
CA LEU A 142 -15.08 -12.14 -9.24
C LEU A 142 -13.72 -11.47 -8.98
N HIS A 143 -12.67 -12.23 -8.69
CA HIS A 143 -11.36 -11.70 -8.31
C HIS A 143 -10.50 -11.25 -9.50
N SER A 144 -10.90 -11.57 -10.73
CA SER A 144 -10.14 -11.21 -11.94
C SER A 144 -10.73 -10.02 -12.70
N SER A 145 -11.97 -9.62 -12.40
CA SER A 145 -12.65 -8.52 -13.08
C SER A 145 -12.63 -7.23 -12.24
N PRO A 146 -12.04 -6.12 -12.73
CA PRO A 146 -12.07 -4.82 -12.04
C PRO A 146 -13.48 -4.34 -11.69
N ALA A 147 -14.48 -4.64 -12.54
CA ALA A 147 -15.87 -4.25 -12.30
C ALA A 147 -16.51 -5.05 -11.16
N ALA A 148 -16.20 -6.35 -11.07
CA ALA A 148 -16.66 -7.21 -9.97
C ALA A 148 -16.03 -6.80 -8.64
N LEU A 149 -14.73 -6.53 -8.63
CA LEU A 149 -14.02 -6.01 -7.45
C LEU A 149 -14.58 -4.66 -7.00
N ARG A 150 -14.89 -3.76 -7.94
CA ARG A 150 -15.51 -2.47 -7.63
C ARG A 150 -16.87 -2.65 -6.95
N LYS A 151 -17.72 -3.54 -7.46
CA LYS A 151 -19.01 -3.85 -6.85
C LYS A 151 -18.83 -4.43 -5.44
N LEU A 152 -17.91 -5.38 -5.27
CA LEU A 152 -17.61 -5.96 -3.96
C LEU A 152 -17.14 -4.90 -2.95
N VAL A 153 -16.26 -3.98 -3.36
CA VAL A 153 -15.81 -2.90 -2.48
C VAL A 153 -16.98 -1.99 -2.07
N ILE A 154 -17.92 -1.69 -2.99
CA ILE A 154 -19.13 -0.92 -2.68
C ILE A 154 -20.03 -1.66 -1.67
N ASP A 155 -20.17 -2.97 -1.82
CA ASP A 155 -21.06 -3.78 -0.98
C ASP A 155 -20.49 -4.03 0.43
N VAL A 156 -19.16 -4.08 0.57
CA VAL A 156 -18.47 -4.46 1.82
C VAL A 156 -17.98 -3.25 2.62
N VAL A 157 -17.48 -2.21 1.95
CA VAL A 157 -16.77 -1.12 2.62
C VAL A 157 -17.75 -0.05 3.10
N PRO A 158 -17.69 0.37 4.38
CA PRO A 158 -18.50 1.47 4.88
C PRO A 158 -18.36 2.73 4.01
N PRO A 159 -19.45 3.48 3.75
CA PRO A 159 -19.44 4.64 2.85
C PRO A 159 -18.33 5.66 3.15
N LYS A 160 -17.96 5.82 4.42
CA LYS A 160 -16.88 6.71 4.87
C LYS A 160 -15.47 6.35 4.34
N PHE A 161 -15.23 5.07 4.02
CA PHE A 161 -13.94 4.56 3.54
C PHE A 161 -13.97 4.19 2.05
N LEU A 162 -15.15 4.31 1.42
CA LEU A 162 -15.38 3.82 0.07
C LEU A 162 -14.53 4.57 -0.97
N GLY A 163 -14.42 5.89 -0.86
CA GLY A 163 -13.64 6.71 -1.80
C GLY A 163 -12.18 6.28 -1.89
N ASP A 164 -11.51 6.19 -0.73
CA ASP A 164 -10.10 5.78 -0.69
C ASP A 164 -9.92 4.31 -1.06
N SER A 165 -10.86 3.43 -0.72
CA SER A 165 -10.80 2.00 -1.09
C SER A 165 -10.89 1.80 -2.60
N LEU A 166 -11.81 2.52 -3.26
CA LEU A 166 -11.93 2.52 -4.72
C LEU A 166 -10.69 3.13 -5.39
N LEU A 167 -10.09 4.13 -4.76
CA LEU A 167 -8.84 4.71 -5.24
C LEU A 167 -7.68 3.71 -5.19
N LEU A 168 -7.53 2.93 -4.10
CA LEU A 168 -6.53 1.86 -4.04
C LEU A 168 -6.77 0.82 -5.14
N LEU A 169 -8.03 0.41 -5.37
CA LEU A 169 -8.37 -0.51 -6.45
C LEU A 169 -8.00 0.05 -7.83
N ASN A 170 -8.28 1.33 -8.10
CA ASN A 170 -7.91 1.98 -9.35
C ASN A 170 -6.37 2.02 -9.52
N CYS A 171 -5.62 2.35 -8.47
CA CYS A 171 -4.16 2.31 -8.49
C CYS A 171 -3.65 0.89 -8.80
N LEU A 172 -4.21 -0.13 -8.17
CA LEU A 172 -3.83 -1.53 -8.41
C LEU A 172 -4.11 -1.93 -9.88
N CYS A 173 -5.26 -1.53 -10.42
CA CYS A 173 -5.62 -1.78 -11.81
C CYS A 173 -4.65 -1.12 -12.79
N GLU A 174 -4.28 0.14 -12.57
CA GLU A 174 -3.35 0.85 -13.43
C GLU A 174 -1.95 0.22 -13.42
N LEU A 175 -1.43 -0.15 -12.24
CA LEU A 175 -0.15 -0.85 -12.18
C LEU A 175 -0.21 -2.25 -12.80
N SER A 176 -1.37 -2.93 -12.75
CA SER A 176 -1.58 -4.24 -13.39
C SER A 176 -1.54 -4.18 -14.90
N LYS A 177 -2.11 -3.13 -15.49
CA LYS A 177 -2.10 -2.93 -16.94
C LYS A 177 -0.68 -2.69 -17.44
N GLU A 178 0.09 -1.91 -16.69
CA GLU A 178 1.45 -1.59 -17.07
C GLU A 178 2.40 -2.79 -16.96
N ASP A 179 2.34 -3.54 -15.85
CA ASP A 179 3.24 -4.68 -15.66
C ASP A 179 2.72 -5.97 -16.32
N SER A 180 1.52 -5.94 -16.91
CA SER A 180 0.84 -7.07 -17.54
C SER A 180 0.68 -8.30 -16.63
N LYS A 181 0.68 -8.10 -15.31
CA LYS A 181 0.47 -9.17 -14.32
C LYS A 181 -0.98 -9.17 -13.84
N PRO A 182 -1.48 -10.29 -13.28
CA PRO A 182 -2.80 -10.33 -12.65
C PRO A 182 -2.90 -9.34 -11.48
N LEU A 183 -4.12 -8.93 -11.13
CA LEU A 183 -4.37 -8.05 -9.98
C LEU A 183 -3.89 -8.68 -8.67
N PHE A 184 -4.08 -9.99 -8.52
CA PHE A 184 -3.64 -10.76 -7.36
C PHE A 184 -2.51 -11.70 -7.77
N ALA A 185 -1.32 -11.42 -7.26
CA ALA A 185 -0.14 -12.27 -7.42
C ALA A 185 0.05 -13.13 -6.16
N TRP A 186 0.14 -14.44 -6.35
CA TRP A 186 0.37 -15.44 -5.29
C TRP A 186 1.88 -15.61 -5.07
#